data_AF-B4II86-F1
#
_entry.id   AF-B4II86-F1
#
_cell.length_a   1.000
_cell.length_b   1.000
_cell.length_c   1.000
_cell.angle_alpha   90.00
_cell.angle_beta   90.00
_cell.angle_gamma   90.00
#
_symmetry.space_group_name_H-M   'P 1'
#
loop_
_entity.id
_entity.type
_entity.pdbx_description
1 polymer ?
#
loop_
_entity_poly.entity_id
_entity_poly.type
_entity_poly.pdbx_seq_one_letter_code
_entity_poly.pdbx_strand_id
1 'polypeptide(L)'
;MTVKEVLLVILVMPTGIIAEVKRCGRLLENQLYNDKTFAEQDEHPWLGRILYRDANKSTTSYRCTVVLLNPRHGLAPALCVDGRSIRENTPFAVMLGDQSAPPAGPSK
;
A
#
# COMPACT_ATOMS: atom_id res chain seq x y z
N MET A 1 -25.22 -32.43 -30.44
CA MET A 1 -25.41 -30.98 -30.22
C MET A 1 -25.12 -30.27 -31.53
N THR A 2 -26.07 -29.51 -32.07
CA THR A 2 -25.90 -28.81 -33.36
C THR A 2 -25.30 -27.42 -33.12
N VAL A 3 -24.63 -26.84 -34.12
CA VAL A 3 -23.96 -25.53 -34.04
C VAL A 3 -24.91 -24.42 -33.56
N LYS A 4 -26.21 -24.53 -33.86
CA LYS A 4 -27.26 -23.60 -33.41
C LYS A 4 -27.47 -23.62 -31.90
N GLU A 5 -27.44 -24.80 -31.28
CA GLU A 5 -27.58 -24.95 -29.82
C GLU A 5 -26.40 -24.29 -29.10
N VAL A 6 -25.18 -24.47 -29.62
CA VAL A 6 -23.97 -23.85 -29.07
C VAL A 6 -24.02 -22.32 -29.20
N LEU A 7 -24.48 -21.81 -30.34
CA LEU A 7 -24.62 -20.37 -30.58
C LEU A 7 -25.64 -19.73 -29.61
N LEU A 8 -26.73 -20.44 -29.32
CA LEU A 8 -27.77 -19.96 -28.41
C LEU A 8 -27.25 -19.88 -26.96
N VAL A 9 -26.44 -20.85 -26.53
CA VAL A 9 -25.81 -20.84 -25.19
C VAL A 9 -24.84 -19.66 -25.04
N ILE A 10 -24.08 -19.31 -26.08
CA ILE A 10 -23.12 -18.18 -26.04
C ILE A 10 -23.84 -16.83 -25.97
N LEU A 11 -24.96 -16.68 -26.68
CA LEU A 11 -25.71 -15.41 -26.73
C LEU A 11 -26.53 -15.13 -25.47
N VAL A 12 -26.90 -16.17 -24.71
CA VAL A 12 -27.77 -16.04 -23.52
C VAL A 12 -26.96 -15.96 -22.23
N MET A 13 -25.65 -16.23 -22.25
CA MET A 13 -24.79 -15.96 -21.09
C MET A 13 -24.72 -14.45 -20.87
N PRO A 14 -25.32 -13.92 -19.79
CA PRO A 14 -25.10 -12.54 -19.44
C PRO A 14 -23.60 -12.43 -19.16
N THR A 15 -22.90 -11.56 -19.90
CA THR A 15 -21.57 -11.13 -19.49
C THR A 15 -21.75 -10.41 -18.17
N GLY A 16 -21.68 -11.16 -17.06
CA GLY A 16 -21.71 -10.61 -15.74
C GLY A 16 -20.63 -9.55 -15.68
N ILE A 17 -21.03 -8.29 -15.54
CA ILE A 17 -20.10 -7.21 -15.26
C ILE A 17 -19.38 -7.65 -13.98
N ILE A 18 -18.11 -8.02 -14.10
CA ILE A 18 -17.28 -8.31 -12.95
C ILE A 18 -17.07 -6.96 -12.27
N ALA A 19 -17.98 -6.60 -11.38
CA ALA A 19 -17.74 -5.55 -10.41
C ALA A 19 -16.60 -6.08 -9.53
N GLU A 20 -15.37 -5.63 -9.82
CA GLU A 20 -14.22 -5.94 -8.98
C GLU A 20 -14.47 -5.33 -7.60
N VAL A 21 -14.95 -6.16 -6.66
CA VAL A 21 -15.15 -5.74 -5.28
C VAL A 21 -13.77 -5.46 -4.70
N LYS A 22 -13.38 -4.18 -4.68
CA LYS A 22 -12.17 -3.72 -4.00
C LYS A 22 -12.33 -3.93 -2.50
N ARG A 23 -11.80 -5.04 -2.00
CA ARG A 23 -11.69 -5.31 -0.57
C ARG A 23 -10.58 -4.44 0.02
N CYS A 24 -10.86 -3.78 1.14
CA CYS A 24 -9.91 -2.94 1.87
C CYS A 24 -9.85 -3.37 3.34
N GLY A 25 -8.76 -3.06 4.03
CA GLY A 25 -8.65 -3.24 5.49
C GLY A 25 -8.78 -4.68 5.97
N ARG A 26 -8.25 -5.66 5.23
CA ARG A 26 -8.22 -7.07 5.66
C ARG A 26 -7.46 -7.20 6.97
N LEU A 27 -8.16 -7.38 8.08
CA LEU A 27 -7.58 -7.63 9.39
C LEU A 27 -7.73 -9.10 9.77
N LEU A 28 -6.66 -9.71 10.26
CA LEU A 28 -6.66 -11.04 10.84
C LEU A 28 -6.41 -10.93 12.34
N GLU A 29 -7.40 -11.26 13.16
CA GLU A 29 -7.32 -11.12 14.63
C GLU A 29 -6.16 -11.92 15.22
N ASN A 30 -5.89 -13.10 14.69
CA ASN A 30 -4.78 -13.94 15.15
C ASN A 30 -3.40 -13.35 14.83
N GLN A 31 -3.29 -12.44 13.86
CA GLN A 31 -2.07 -11.68 13.61
C GLN A 31 -2.01 -10.47 14.54
N LEU A 32 -3.11 -9.74 14.70
CA LEU A 32 -3.18 -8.57 15.57
C LEU A 32 -2.83 -8.88 17.04
N TYR A 33 -3.24 -10.05 17.54
CA TYR A 33 -3.07 -10.46 18.94
C TYR A 33 -1.98 -11.52 19.13
N ASN A 34 -0.93 -11.52 18.29
CA ASN A 34 0.15 -12.51 18.35
C ASN A 34 1.34 -12.16 19.27
N ASP A 35 1.29 -10.99 19.93
CA ASP A 35 2.35 -10.43 20.78
C ASP A 35 3.74 -10.33 20.12
N LYS A 36 3.81 -10.41 18.78
CA LYS A 36 5.07 -10.28 18.05
C LYS A 36 5.45 -8.81 17.91
N THR A 37 6.73 -8.53 18.07
CA THR A 37 7.31 -7.20 17.84
C THR A 37 7.40 -6.85 16.35
N PHE A 38 7.36 -7.86 15.47
CA PHE A 38 7.42 -7.70 14.03
C PHE A 38 6.17 -8.31 13.39
N ALA A 39 5.57 -7.55 12.46
CA ALA A 39 4.41 -7.98 11.69
C ALA A 39 4.81 -9.05 10.66
N GLU A 40 3.88 -9.94 10.34
CA GLU A 40 4.06 -10.94 9.27
C GLU A 40 4.07 -10.28 7.88
N GLN A 41 4.57 -11.01 6.88
CA GLN A 41 4.87 -10.46 5.54
C GLN A 41 3.67 -9.78 4.83
N ASP A 42 2.44 -10.19 5.17
CA ASP A 42 1.20 -9.70 4.57
C ASP A 42 0.17 -9.21 5.60
N GLU A 43 0.63 -8.89 6.82
CA GLU A 43 -0.28 -8.48 7.91
C GLU A 43 -0.87 -7.08 7.69
N HIS A 44 -0.08 -6.18 7.10
CA HIS A 44 -0.48 -4.80 6.82
C HIS A 44 -0.11 -4.38 5.39
N PRO A 45 -0.74 -5.00 4.36
CA PRO A 45 -0.35 -4.81 2.97
C PRO A 45 -0.62 -3.39 2.43
N TRP A 46 -1.40 -2.59 3.17
CA TRP A 46 -1.65 -1.18 2.86
C TRP A 46 -0.59 -0.24 3.45
N LEU A 47 0.36 -0.70 4.24
CA LEU A 47 1.42 0.15 4.79
C LEU A 47 2.56 0.34 3.78
N GLY A 48 3.03 1.58 3.69
CA GLY A 48 4.19 1.97 2.91
C GLY A 48 5.01 3.05 3.59
N ARG A 49 6.14 3.38 2.98
CA ARG A 49 7.10 4.38 3.44
C ARG A 49 7.26 5.45 2.38
N ILE A 50 7.38 6.70 2.82
CA ILE A 50 7.68 7.83 1.94
C ILE A 50 9.20 7.95 1.80
N LEU A 51 9.66 8.03 0.56
CA LEU A 51 11.06 8.18 0.19
C LEU A 51 11.38 9.66 0.00
N TYR A 52 12.41 10.10 0.72
CA TYR A 52 12.90 11.47 0.69
C TYR A 52 14.27 11.51 0.03
N ARG A 53 14.47 12.48 -0.87
CA ARG A 53 15.77 12.81 -1.45
C ARG A 53 16.32 14.03 -0.74
N ASP A 54 17.52 13.89 -0.19
CA ASP A 54 18.29 15.01 0.35
C ASP A 54 18.80 15.87 -0.82
N ALA A 55 18.60 17.19 -0.76
CA ALA A 55 19.08 18.10 -1.80
C ALA A 55 20.62 18.15 -1.89
N ASN A 56 21.30 17.88 -0.78
CA ASN A 56 22.75 17.99 -0.65
C ASN A 56 23.46 16.63 -0.68
N LYS A 57 22.72 15.51 -0.69
CA LYS A 57 23.28 14.16 -0.65
C LYS A 57 22.54 13.24 -1.62
N SER A 58 23.26 12.31 -2.25
CA SER A 58 22.65 11.25 -3.07
C SER A 58 21.93 10.17 -2.26
N THR A 59 21.86 10.32 -0.94
CA THR A 59 21.25 9.34 -0.03
C THR A 59 19.74 9.50 0.05
N THR A 60 19.03 8.38 -0.02
CA THR A 60 17.58 8.33 0.22
C THR A 60 17.31 8.02 1.68
N SER A 61 16.32 8.67 2.29
CA SER A 61 15.90 8.40 3.67
C SER A 61 14.41 8.09 3.76
N TYR A 62 14.04 7.36 4.82
CA TYR A 62 12.67 7.01 5.16
C TYR A 62 12.33 7.67 6.49
N ARG A 63 11.28 8.49 6.53
CA ARG A 63 10.90 9.24 7.75
C ARG A 63 9.44 9.10 8.13
N CYS A 64 8.59 8.86 7.14
CA CYS A 64 7.15 8.80 7.33
C CYS A 64 6.55 7.53 6.74
N THR A 65 5.48 7.08 7.36
CA THR A 65 4.60 6.01 6.88
C THR A 65 3.45 6.61 6.08
N VAL A 66 2.95 5.85 5.12
CA VAL A 66 1.75 6.16 4.31
C VAL A 66 0.85 4.93 4.25
N VAL A 67 -0.46 5.16 4.27
CA VAL A 67 -1.50 4.13 4.18
C VAL A 67 -2.15 4.17 2.80
N LEU A 68 -2.13 3.07 2.06
CA LEU A 68 -2.79 2.94 0.76
C LEU A 68 -4.32 2.92 0.94
N LEU A 69 -5.00 3.94 0.41
CA LEU A 69 -6.47 4.01 0.40
C LEU A 69 -7.07 3.30 -0.82
N ASN A 70 -6.41 3.47 -1.96
CA ASN A 70 -6.76 2.86 -3.24
C ASN A 70 -5.51 2.80 -4.13
N PRO A 71 -5.55 2.15 -5.31
CA PRO A 71 -4.35 1.92 -6.13
C PRO A 71 -3.52 3.16 -6.53
N ARG A 72 -4.05 4.37 -6.34
CA ARG A 72 -3.35 5.62 -6.71
C ARG A 72 -3.27 6.66 -5.60
N HIS A 73 -3.82 6.40 -4.41
CA HIS A 73 -3.88 7.39 -3.34
C HIS A 73 -3.42 6.78 -2.02
N GLY A 74 -2.52 7.50 -1.35
CA GLY A 74 -2.07 7.21 0.00
C GLY A 74 -2.45 8.32 0.97
N LEU A 75 -2.67 7.96 2.23
CA LEU A 75 -2.91 8.87 3.34
C LEU A 75 -1.65 8.97 4.21
N ALA A 76 -1.20 10.19 4.47
CA ALA A 76 -0.06 10.47 5.34
C ALA A 76 -0.29 11.79 6.10
N PRO A 77 0.40 12.01 7.24
CA PRO A 77 0.38 13.30 7.91
C PRO A 77 0.88 14.43 6.99
N ALA A 78 0.24 15.61 7.05
CA ALA A 78 0.62 16.75 6.20
C ALA A 78 2.10 17.14 6.35
N LEU A 79 2.65 17.06 7.55
CA LEU A 79 4.06 17.33 7.86
C LEU A 79 5.05 16.45 7.06
N CYS A 80 4.59 15.32 6.53
CA CYS A 80 5.40 14.42 5.71
C CYS A 80 5.52 14.85 4.25
N VAL A 81 4.66 15.76 3.77
CA VAL A 81 4.63 16.22 2.38
C VAL A 81 4.68 17.74 2.23
N ASP A 82 4.44 18.49 3.30
CA ASP A 82 4.58 19.94 3.36
C ASP A 82 5.29 20.41 4.64
N GLY A 83 5.98 21.55 4.56
CA GLY A 83 6.66 22.20 5.70
C GLY A 83 8.16 22.48 5.50
N ARG A 84 8.75 23.16 6.50
CA ARG A 84 10.14 23.64 6.44
C ARG A 84 11.18 22.51 6.39
N SER A 85 10.94 21.39 7.08
CA SER A 85 11.83 20.22 7.12
C SER A 85 11.95 19.48 5.78
N ILE A 86 11.02 19.74 4.85
CA ILE A 86 10.96 19.12 3.52
C ILE A 86 11.80 19.87 2.48
N ARG A 87 12.16 21.13 2.76
CA ARG A 87 13.00 21.94 1.87
C ARG A 87 14.38 21.30 1.63
N GLU A 88 14.89 20.61 2.63
CA GLU A 88 16.18 19.90 2.54
C GLU A 88 16.00 18.44 2.10
N ASN A 89 14.80 17.88 2.28
CA ASN A 89 14.49 16.47 2.04
C ASN A 89 13.14 16.37 1.33
N THR A 90 13.17 16.34 -0.01
CA THR A 90 11.95 16.37 -0.82
C THR A 90 11.37 14.96 -0.97
N PRO A 91 10.09 14.71 -0.64
CA PRO A 91 9.43 13.45 -0.90
C PRO A 91 9.29 13.25 -2.41
N PHE A 92 9.62 12.06 -2.92
CA PHE A 92 9.56 11.78 -4.36
C PHE A 92 8.92 10.45 -4.73
N ALA A 93 8.79 9.52 -3.80
CA ALA A 93 8.19 8.21 -4.05
C ALA A 93 7.58 7.60 -2.79
N VAL A 94 6.76 6.58 -2.99
CA VAL A 94 6.21 5.70 -1.95
C VAL A 94 6.67 4.28 -2.24
N MET A 95 7.18 3.59 -1.23
CA MET A 95 7.51 2.16 -1.28
C MET A 95 6.51 1.39 -0.44
N LEU A 96 5.86 0.39 -1.03
CA LEU A 96 4.89 -0.49 -0.38
C LEU A 96 5.50 -1.87 -0.16
N GLY A 97 5.05 -2.58 0.87
CA GLY A 97 5.44 -3.97 1.10
C GLY A 97 6.87 -4.18 1.61
N ASP A 98 7.57 -3.12 2.02
CA ASP A 98 8.90 -3.22 2.63
C ASP A 98 8.78 -3.64 4.11
N GLN A 99 9.35 -4.78 4.44
CA GLN A 99 9.44 -5.29 5.82
C GLN A 99 10.75 -4.96 6.52
N SER A 100 11.73 -4.42 5.78
CA SER A 100 13.02 -4.01 6.33
C SER A 100 12.93 -2.57 6.86
N ALA A 101 12.03 -2.34 7.82
CA ALA A 101 12.14 -1.15 8.64
C ALA A 101 13.36 -1.31 9.56
N PRO A 102 14.37 -0.42 9.50
CA PRO A 102 15.40 -0.39 10.52
C PRO A 102 14.71 -0.16 11.88
N PRO A 103 15.23 -0.75 12.97
CA PRO A 103 14.63 -0.60 14.29
C PRO A 103 14.46 0.89 14.62
N ALA A 104 13.31 1.24 15.20
CA ALA A 104 13.08 2.60 15.65
C ALA A 104 14.24 3.01 16.57
N GLY A 105 15.01 4.01 16.15
CA GLY A 105 16.08 4.57 16.97
C GLY A 105 15.50 5.13 18.27
N PRO A 106 16.27 5.17 19.37
CA PRO A 106 15.77 5.64 20.65
C PRO A 106 15.23 7.06 20.51
N SER A 107 14.03 7.28 21.04
CA SER A 107 13.46 8.61 21.25
C SER A 107 14.38 9.37 22.21
N LYS A 108 15.02 10.42 21.69
CA LYS A 108 15.87 11.32 22.47
C LYS A 108 15.03 12.22 23.37
#